data_AF-A0A929BMJ0-F1
#
_entry.id   AF-A0A929BMJ0-F1
#
_cell.length_a   1.000
_cell.length_b   1.000
_cell.length_c   1.000
_cell.angle_alpha   90.00
_cell.angle_beta   90.00
_cell.angle_gamma   90.00
#
_symmetry.space_group_name_H-M   'P 1'
#
loop_
_entity.id
_entity.type
_entity.pdbx_description
1 polymer ?
#
loop_
_entity_poly.entity_id
_entity_poly.type
_entity_poly.pdbx_seq_one_letter_code
_entity_poly.pdbx_strand_id
1 'polypeptide(L)'
;MTEIVLEGHFDAADRTADEFPLLPFEVPAGIARLRVRYQVSRQLSGDKVGWQEGNIVDIGLFDPRGAEFLSAKGFRGWSGTARQEFTIAADEATPGYLLGFIQPGTWHVVLGLYQLAPDGCDYRVVVTLQEESRGERAESR
;
A
#
# COMPACT_ATOMS: atom_id res chain seq x y z
N MET A 1 6.68 -8.71 15.60
CA MET A 1 5.77 -7.80 14.86
C MET A 1 6.45 -6.45 14.81
N THR A 2 6.61 -5.91 13.60
CA THR A 2 7.32 -4.65 13.34
C THR A 2 6.36 -3.70 12.65
N GLU A 3 6.41 -2.42 12.99
CA GLU A 3 5.64 -1.37 12.31
C GLU A 3 6.59 -0.37 11.65
N ILE A 4 6.27 -0.02 10.40
CA ILE A 4 6.94 1.00 9.61
C ILE A 4 5.90 2.07 9.31
N VAL A 5 6.26 3.33 9.52
CA VAL A 5 5.40 4.48 9.26
C VAL A 5 6.01 5.29 8.13
N LEU A 6 5.21 5.53 7.08
CA LEU A 6 5.53 6.42 5.98
C LEU A 6 4.54 7.58 6.04
N GLU A 7 5.04 8.80 6.21
CA GLU A 7 4.22 10.00 6.34
C GLU A 7 4.81 11.12 5.51
N GLY A 8 3.95 12.03 5.09
CA GLY A 8 4.35 13.14 4.25
C GLY A 8 3.17 13.98 3.81
N HIS A 9 3.47 14.88 2.89
CA HIS A 9 2.51 15.80 2.29
C HIS A 9 2.70 15.80 0.79
N PHE A 10 1.60 15.77 0.04
CA PHE A 10 1.60 16.00 -1.39
C PHE A 10 0.83 17.25 -1.75
N ASP A 11 1.37 18.05 -2.66
CA ASP A 11 0.70 19.19 -3.23
C ASP A 11 0.38 19.00 -4.74
N ALA A 12 -0.15 20.05 -5.37
CA ALA A 12 -0.50 20.03 -6.78
C ALA A 12 0.71 19.85 -7.72
N ALA A 13 1.90 20.33 -7.32
CA ALA A 13 3.12 20.16 -8.09
C ALA A 13 3.60 18.71 -8.01
N ASP A 14 3.54 18.08 -6.84
CA ASP A 14 3.89 16.66 -6.68
C ASP A 14 3.02 15.78 -7.59
N ARG A 15 1.69 15.99 -7.56
CA ARG A 15 0.75 15.27 -8.43
C ARG A 15 1.04 15.48 -9.92
N THR A 16 1.46 16.67 -10.31
CA THR A 16 1.80 16.97 -11.71
C THR A 16 3.10 16.29 -12.13
N ALA A 17 4.06 16.16 -11.20
CA ALA A 17 5.34 15.51 -11.46
C ALA A 17 5.19 13.98 -11.53
N ASP A 18 4.40 13.40 -10.64
CA ASP A 18 4.10 11.98 -10.59
C ASP A 18 2.70 11.75 -10.02
N GLU A 19 1.80 11.20 -10.84
CA GLU A 19 0.45 10.84 -10.40
C GLU A 19 0.44 9.59 -9.51
N PHE A 20 1.51 8.79 -9.51
CA PHE A 20 1.62 7.50 -8.84
C PHE A 20 2.92 7.35 -8.03
N PRO A 21 3.22 8.27 -7.09
CA PRO A 21 4.41 8.20 -6.27
C PRO A 21 4.56 6.85 -5.55
N LEU A 22 5.79 6.33 -5.60
CA LEU A 22 6.20 5.10 -4.92
C LEU A 22 6.86 5.44 -3.59
N LEU A 23 6.32 4.89 -2.51
CA LEU A 23 6.84 5.00 -1.16
C LEU A 23 7.60 3.70 -0.80
N PRO A 24 8.94 3.71 -0.79
CA PRO A 24 9.71 2.50 -0.51
C PRO A 24 9.67 2.16 0.98
N PHE A 25 9.67 0.86 1.29
CA PHE A 25 9.91 0.34 2.63
C PHE A 25 10.61 -1.02 2.57
N GLU A 26 11.39 -1.32 3.60
CA GLU A 26 12.18 -2.55 3.67
C GLU A 26 11.42 -3.66 4.39
N VAL A 27 11.41 -4.84 3.77
CA VAL A 27 10.86 -6.07 4.34
C VAL A 27 12.01 -7.04 4.65
N PRO A 28 12.28 -7.38 5.92
CA PRO A 28 13.29 -8.37 6.27
C PRO A 28 12.85 -9.78 5.88
N ALA A 29 13.80 -10.72 5.91
CA ALA A 29 13.48 -12.14 5.75
C ALA A 29 12.62 -12.66 6.91
N GLY A 30 11.79 -13.68 6.64
CA GLY A 30 10.98 -14.36 7.66
C GLY A 30 9.60 -13.75 7.92
N ILE A 31 9.22 -12.69 7.19
CA ILE A 31 7.86 -12.14 7.25
C ILE A 31 6.89 -13.09 6.53
N ALA A 32 5.78 -13.41 7.19
CA ALA A 32 4.72 -14.26 6.66
C ALA A 32 3.48 -13.44 6.24
N ARG A 33 3.26 -12.29 6.90
CA ARG A 33 2.10 -11.44 6.65
C ARG A 33 2.47 -9.97 6.67
N LEU A 34 1.90 -9.25 5.71
CA LEU A 34 2.02 -7.81 5.54
C LEU A 34 0.62 -7.20 5.60
N ARG A 35 0.43 -6.21 6.47
CA ARG A 35 -0.82 -5.44 6.59
C ARG A 35 -0.50 -3.97 6.42
N VAL A 36 -1.23 -3.29 5.54
CA VAL A 36 -1.06 -1.86 5.30
C VAL A 36 -2.33 -1.14 5.65
N ARG A 37 -2.20 -0.07 6.44
CA ARG A 37 -3.25 0.91 6.71
C ARG A 37 -2.81 2.24 6.14
N TYR A 38 -3.75 3.01 5.61
CA TYR A 38 -3.46 4.39 5.28
C TYR A 38 -4.60 5.32 5.64
N GLN A 39 -4.23 6.57 5.88
CA GLN A 39 -5.12 7.69 6.13
C GLN A 39 -4.58 8.87 5.35
N VAL A 40 -5.50 9.68 4.84
CA VAL A 40 -5.16 10.98 4.27
C VAL A 40 -6.11 12.04 4.80
N SER A 41 -5.61 13.27 4.88
CA SER A 41 -6.39 14.44 5.24
C SER A 41 -7.56 14.63 4.26
N ARG A 42 -8.71 15.12 4.74
CA ARG A 42 -9.87 15.48 3.91
C ARG A 42 -10.30 14.40 2.89
N GLN A 43 -10.19 13.12 3.25
CA GLN A 43 -10.47 11.99 2.35
C GLN A 43 -11.90 12.02 1.81
N LEU A 44 -12.01 11.79 0.50
CA LEU A 44 -13.23 11.62 -0.25
C LEU A 44 -13.24 10.25 -0.94
N SER A 45 -14.45 9.77 -1.23
CA SER A 45 -14.65 8.62 -2.10
C SER A 45 -14.50 9.01 -3.57
N GLY A 46 -14.06 8.07 -4.42
CA GLY A 46 -13.86 8.33 -5.85
C GLY A 46 -15.08 8.85 -6.62
N ASP A 47 -16.30 8.58 -6.15
CA ASP A 47 -17.54 9.10 -6.75
C ASP A 47 -17.75 10.62 -6.53
N LYS A 48 -16.89 11.27 -5.74
CA LYS A 48 -16.94 12.71 -5.45
C LYS A 48 -15.97 13.55 -6.27
N VAL A 49 -15.24 12.96 -7.21
CA VAL A 49 -14.26 13.68 -8.04
C VAL A 49 -14.90 14.87 -8.75
N GLY A 50 -14.30 16.05 -8.61
CA GLY A 50 -14.78 17.31 -9.19
C GLY A 50 -16.06 17.87 -8.58
N TRP A 51 -16.72 17.15 -7.68
CA TRP A 51 -17.98 17.55 -7.04
C TRP A 51 -17.78 18.12 -5.64
N GLN A 52 -16.73 17.70 -4.93
CA GLN A 52 -16.40 18.16 -3.59
C GLN A 52 -14.91 18.45 -3.46
N GLU A 53 -14.58 19.47 -2.68
CA GLU A 53 -13.19 19.80 -2.36
C GLU A 53 -12.66 18.88 -1.26
N GLY A 54 -11.60 18.14 -1.58
CA GLY A 54 -10.96 17.18 -0.69
C GLY A 54 -10.04 16.27 -1.48
N ASN A 55 -9.52 15.24 -0.82
CA ASN A 55 -8.49 14.37 -1.34
C ASN A 55 -9.09 13.02 -1.76
N ILE A 56 -8.80 12.58 -2.97
CA ILE A 56 -9.12 11.24 -3.48
C ILE A 56 -7.78 10.60 -3.80
N VAL A 57 -7.30 9.79 -2.86
CA VAL A 57 -6.06 9.03 -2.98
C VAL A 57 -6.40 7.55 -2.88
N ASP A 58 -5.93 6.77 -3.83
CA ASP A 58 -5.98 5.31 -3.77
C ASP A 58 -4.63 4.71 -3.40
N ILE A 59 -4.66 3.41 -3.12
CA ILE A 59 -3.48 2.69 -2.64
C ILE A 59 -3.32 1.36 -3.37
N GLY A 60 -2.08 1.05 -3.70
CA GLY A 60 -1.65 -0.25 -4.18
C GLY A 60 -0.30 -0.66 -3.61
N LEU A 61 0.19 -1.81 -4.09
CA LEU A 61 1.42 -2.38 -3.59
C LEU A 61 2.23 -3.06 -4.70
N PHE A 62 3.55 -2.81 -4.69
CA PHE A 62 4.53 -3.54 -5.46
C PHE A 62 5.55 -4.23 -4.55
N ASP A 63 5.94 -5.45 -4.92
CA ASP A 63 6.97 -6.22 -4.26
C ASP A 63 8.35 -6.02 -4.94
N PRO A 64 9.43 -6.64 -4.40
CA PRO A 64 10.80 -6.43 -4.87
C PRO A 64 11.07 -6.86 -6.32
N ARG A 65 10.11 -7.52 -7.00
CA ARG A 65 10.23 -7.87 -8.42
C ARG A 65 10.06 -6.67 -9.35
N GLY A 66 9.69 -5.51 -8.83
CA GLY A 66 9.72 -4.23 -9.54
C GLY A 66 8.34 -3.61 -9.82
N ALA A 67 8.34 -2.29 -9.97
CA ALA A 67 7.16 -1.44 -10.19
C ALA A 67 7.18 -0.76 -11.58
N GLU A 68 7.99 -1.26 -12.51
CA GLU A 68 8.28 -0.59 -13.78
C GLU A 68 7.05 -0.59 -14.70
N PHE A 69 6.74 0.57 -15.28
CA PHE A 69 5.62 0.76 -16.21
C PHE A 69 5.61 -0.31 -17.32
N LEU A 70 4.43 -0.83 -17.65
CA LEU A 70 4.14 -1.94 -18.60
C LEU A 70 4.58 -3.35 -18.20
N SER A 71 5.56 -3.53 -17.31
CA SER A 71 6.03 -4.88 -16.93
C SER A 71 5.67 -5.26 -15.50
N ALA A 72 5.70 -4.29 -14.58
CA ALA A 72 5.27 -4.29 -13.18
C ALA A 72 5.17 -5.68 -12.54
N LYS A 73 6.25 -6.47 -12.62
CA LYS A 73 6.23 -7.88 -12.23
C LYS A 73 5.99 -8.06 -10.74
N GLY A 74 6.28 -7.02 -9.96
CA GLY A 74 6.03 -6.96 -8.54
C GLY A 74 4.62 -6.52 -8.17
N PHE A 75 3.70 -6.26 -9.10
CA PHE A 75 2.34 -5.84 -8.74
C PHE A 75 1.67 -6.86 -7.80
N ARG A 76 1.18 -6.37 -6.65
CA ARG A 76 0.49 -7.18 -5.64
C ARG A 76 -0.96 -6.78 -5.43
N GLY A 77 -1.42 -5.69 -6.01
CA GLY A 77 -2.83 -5.31 -5.93
C GLY A 77 -3.05 -3.82 -5.77
N TRP A 78 -4.33 -3.46 -5.80
CA TRP A 78 -4.82 -2.08 -5.73
C TRP A 78 -6.23 -2.06 -5.17
N SER A 79 -6.50 -1.18 -4.21
CA SER A 79 -7.83 -1.10 -3.55
C SER A 79 -8.65 0.14 -3.88
N GLY A 80 -8.18 1.04 -4.75
CA GLY A 80 -8.89 2.30 -5.00
C GLY A 80 -9.04 3.10 -3.70
N THR A 81 -10.08 3.94 -3.61
CA THR A 81 -10.48 4.58 -2.35
C THR A 81 -11.43 3.73 -1.50
N ALA A 82 -11.72 2.48 -1.91
CA ALA A 82 -12.78 1.67 -1.33
C ALA A 82 -12.40 1.04 0.02
N ARG A 83 -11.11 0.97 0.34
CA ARG A 83 -10.59 0.41 1.58
C ARG A 83 -9.49 1.32 2.11
N GLN A 84 -9.39 1.43 3.43
CA GLN A 84 -8.29 2.11 4.14
C GLN A 84 -7.24 1.13 4.65
N GLU A 85 -7.45 -0.16 4.38
CA GLU A 85 -6.61 -1.24 4.87
C GLU A 85 -6.67 -2.46 3.97
N PHE A 86 -5.55 -3.15 3.86
CA PHE A 86 -5.45 -4.47 3.25
C PHE A 86 -4.36 -5.32 3.90
N THR A 87 -4.49 -6.63 3.70
CA THR A 87 -3.55 -7.66 4.15
C THR A 87 -3.17 -8.56 2.99
N ILE A 88 -1.91 -9.00 2.98
CA ILE A 88 -1.37 -10.02 2.07
C ILE A 88 -0.57 -11.02 2.89
N ALA A 89 -0.80 -12.30 2.64
CA ALA A 89 -0.05 -13.43 3.15
C ALA A 89 0.08 -14.51 2.05
N ALA A 90 0.71 -15.64 2.38
CA ALA A 90 0.89 -16.75 1.44
C ALA A 90 -0.42 -17.42 1.03
N ASP A 91 -1.38 -17.51 1.95
CA ASP A 91 -2.63 -18.27 1.85
C ASP A 91 -3.88 -17.38 1.81
N GLU A 92 -3.77 -16.12 2.23
CA GLU A 92 -4.86 -15.15 2.19
C GLU A 92 -4.42 -13.78 1.66
N ALA A 93 -5.35 -13.07 1.03
CA ALA A 93 -5.19 -11.67 0.69
C ALA A 93 -6.55 -10.96 0.72
N THR A 94 -6.54 -9.67 1.03
CA THR A 94 -7.73 -8.81 0.87
C THR A 94 -8.17 -8.78 -0.59
N PRO A 95 -9.48 -8.88 -0.91
CA PRO A 95 -9.94 -8.78 -2.30
C PRO A 95 -9.44 -7.52 -2.98
N GLY A 96 -8.84 -7.68 -4.17
CA GLY A 96 -8.07 -6.65 -4.88
C GLY A 96 -6.55 -6.82 -4.76
N TYR A 97 -6.08 -7.76 -3.94
CA TYR A 97 -4.68 -8.12 -3.77
C TYR A 97 -4.39 -9.58 -4.08
N LEU A 98 -3.17 -9.83 -4.54
CA LEU A 98 -2.63 -11.14 -4.89
C LEU A 98 -1.96 -11.75 -3.66
N LEU A 99 -2.48 -12.90 -3.22
CA LEU A 99 -1.83 -13.77 -2.23
C LEU A 99 -0.49 -14.28 -2.75
N GLY A 100 0.36 -14.71 -1.84
CA GLY A 100 1.67 -15.30 -2.14
C GLY A 100 2.73 -14.87 -1.15
N PHE A 101 3.82 -15.63 -1.07
CA PHE A 101 4.92 -15.41 -0.12
C PHE A 101 5.40 -13.96 -0.10
N ILE A 102 5.68 -13.48 1.11
CA ILE A 102 6.27 -12.17 1.34
C ILE A 102 7.78 -12.29 1.13
N GLN A 103 8.26 -11.77 -0.01
CA GLN A 103 9.67 -11.75 -0.34
C GLN A 103 10.41 -10.70 0.50
N PRO A 104 11.63 -10.98 0.99
CA PRO A 104 12.49 -9.94 1.54
C PRO A 104 12.95 -8.94 0.46
N GLY A 105 13.22 -7.71 0.87
CA GLY A 105 13.74 -6.63 0.01
C GLY A 105 12.87 -5.37 0.06
N THR A 106 13.10 -4.48 -0.90
CA THR A 106 12.39 -3.21 -1.02
C THR A 106 11.03 -3.41 -1.68
N TRP A 107 9.98 -3.12 -0.93
CA TRP A 107 8.61 -3.03 -1.42
C TRP A 107 8.23 -1.57 -1.61
N HIS A 108 7.18 -1.32 -2.39
CA HIS A 108 6.67 0.02 -2.60
C HIS A 108 5.16 0.05 -2.36
N VAL A 109 4.73 0.95 -1.48
CA VAL A 109 3.34 1.41 -1.51
C VAL A 109 3.23 2.43 -2.63
N VAL A 110 2.23 2.28 -3.48
CA VAL A 110 1.91 3.28 -4.51
C VAL A 110 0.67 4.03 -4.06
N LEU A 111 0.70 5.36 -4.16
CA LEU A 111 -0.45 6.23 -3.90
C LEU A 111 -0.84 6.92 -5.20
N GLY A 112 -2.04 6.68 -5.72
CA GLY A 112 -2.53 7.41 -6.89
C GLY A 112 -3.23 8.71 -6.47
N LEU A 113 -2.65 9.83 -6.89
CA LEU A 113 -3.09 11.18 -6.51
C LEU A 113 -4.21 11.65 -7.44
N TYR A 114 -5.40 11.07 -7.33
CA TYR A 114 -6.49 11.32 -8.28
C TYR A 114 -7.10 12.72 -8.16
N GLN A 115 -7.30 13.20 -6.93
CA GLN A 115 -7.70 14.58 -6.65
C GLN A 115 -7.03 15.03 -5.36
N LEU A 116 -6.44 16.23 -5.37
CA LEU A 116 -5.92 16.88 -4.17
C LEU A 116 -6.68 18.19 -3.90
N ALA A 117 -6.87 18.51 -2.64
CA ALA A 117 -7.38 19.80 -2.20
C ALA A 117 -6.34 20.91 -2.47
N PRO A 118 -6.75 22.20 -2.52
CA PRO A 118 -5.83 23.30 -2.79
C PRO A 118 -4.68 23.43 -1.78
N ASP A 119 -4.92 23.02 -0.54
CA ASP A 119 -3.95 22.96 0.55
C ASP A 119 -3.12 21.67 0.56
N GLY A 120 -3.32 20.79 -0.42
CA GLY A 120 -2.61 19.52 -0.54
C GLY A 120 -3.21 18.41 0.32
N CYS A 121 -2.39 17.40 0.59
CA CYS A 121 -2.80 16.16 1.20
C CYS A 121 -1.72 15.58 2.10
N ASP A 122 -1.92 15.72 3.41
CA ASP A 122 -1.16 14.92 4.38
C ASP A 122 -1.57 13.46 4.28
N TYR A 123 -0.58 12.56 4.23
CA TYR A 123 -0.79 11.12 4.25
C TYR A 123 -0.04 10.46 5.39
N ARG A 124 -0.60 9.34 5.86
CA ARG A 124 0.05 8.43 6.80
C ARG A 124 -0.24 7.00 6.38
N VAL A 125 0.80 6.25 6.06
CA VAL A 125 0.76 4.81 5.77
C VAL A 125 1.47 4.06 6.89
N VAL A 126 0.81 3.06 7.46
CA VAL A 126 1.37 2.17 8.47
C VAL A 126 1.44 0.77 7.90
N VAL A 127 2.67 0.28 7.74
CA VAL A 127 2.95 -1.09 7.33
C VAL A 127 3.29 -1.91 8.56
N THR A 128 2.46 -2.92 8.84
CA THR A 128 2.70 -3.92 9.88
C THR A 128 3.26 -5.18 9.25
N LEU A 129 4.45 -5.59 9.70
CA LEU A 129 5.12 -6.82 9.30
C LEU A 129 5.03 -7.86 10.42
N GLN A 130 4.55 -9.04 10.08
CA GLN A 130 4.39 -10.16 11.00
C GLN A 130 5.19 -11.35 10.51
N GLU A 131 6.09 -11.83 11.38
CA GLU A 131 6.80 -13.10 11.18
C GLU A 131 5.82 -14.26 11.26
N GLU A 132 6.20 -15.40 10.67
CA GLU A 132 5.50 -16.66 10.91
C GLU A 132 5.52 -16.95 12.42
N SER A 133 4.35 -17.10 13.03
CA SER A 133 4.30 -17.66 14.38
C SER A 133 4.86 -19.07 14.32
N ARG A 134 5.93 -19.37 15.08
CA ARG A 134 6.35 -20.74 15.33
C ARG A 134 5.27 -21.47 16.15
N GLY A 135 4.21 -21.89 15.48
CA GLY A 135 3.07 -22.61 16.07
C GLY A 135 2.61 -23.71 15.13
N GLU A 136 2.95 -24.94 15.50
CA GLU A 136 2.38 -26.21 15.00
C GLU A 136 2.69 -26.62 13.54
N ARG A 137 3.97 -26.88 13.24
CA ARG A 137 4.27 -28.17 12.57
C ARG A 137 4.25 -29.27 13.63
N ALA A 138 3.06 -29.59 14.14
CA ALA A 138 2.86 -30.83 14.87
C ALA A 138 2.79 -31.96 13.82
N GLU A 139 3.81 -32.80 13.90
CA GLU A 139 3.93 -34.16 13.40
C GLU A 139 2.64 -34.79 12.83
N SER A 140 2.73 -35.28 11.60
CA SER A 140 1.97 -36.47 11.20
C SER A 140 2.92 -37.30 10.35
N ARG A 141 3.48 -38.30 11.03
CA ARG A 141 4.28 -39.39 10.48
C ARG A 141 3.36 -40.46 9.91
#